data_AF-A0A1B9VMK6-F1
#
_entry.id   AF-A0A1B9VMK6-F1
#
_cell.length_a   1.000
_cell.length_b   1.000
_cell.length_c   1.000
_cell.angle_alpha   90.00
_cell.angle_beta   90.00
_cell.angle_gamma   90.00
#
_symmetry.space_group_name_H-M   'P 1'
#
loop_
_entity.id
_entity.type
_entity.pdbx_description
1 polymer ?
#
loop_
_entity_poly.entity_id
_entity_poly.type
_entity_poly.pdbx_seq_one_letter_code
_entity_poly.pdbx_strand_id
1 'polypeptide(L)'
;MAGRRPKAPEERRTKVCYIRLTEAEWRKIQSDAIDAGLPFATYVRSRALGIKPRVKPQRDKVMDALLYELTSMATNLGQLVEATGDETYGPWANYVGGELVNRVTDRFDLAPLIEREIEAINGIGHAINAMARRANMGKQIDPADRDETLTIMRRVLDPLHKAVAKKPVQIDEDPDTDASPDEGGGDAL
;
A
#
# COMPACT_ATOMS: atom_id res chain seq x y z
N MET A 1 -14.13 -28.96 7.97
CA MET A 1 -14.11 -27.47 8.01
C MET A 1 -15.06 -26.99 9.10
N ALA A 2 -14.58 -26.74 10.32
CA ALA A 2 -15.44 -26.24 11.38
C ALA A 2 -15.70 -24.74 11.14
N GLY A 3 -16.91 -24.39 10.72
CA GLY A 3 -17.33 -23.00 10.54
C GLY A 3 -17.23 -22.22 11.86
N ARG A 4 -16.81 -20.96 11.77
CA ARG A 4 -16.71 -20.06 12.92
C ARG A 4 -18.08 -19.97 13.60
N ARG A 5 -18.17 -20.36 14.88
CA ARG A 5 -19.43 -20.28 15.65
C ARG A 5 -19.94 -18.83 15.64
N PRO A 6 -21.26 -18.60 15.46
CA PRO A 6 -21.82 -17.25 15.48
C PRO A 6 -21.54 -16.57 16.82
N LYS A 7 -21.25 -15.27 16.80
CA LYS A 7 -21.11 -14.48 18.03
C LYS A 7 -22.39 -14.52 18.85
N ALA A 8 -22.25 -14.50 20.17
CA ALA A 8 -23.37 -14.39 21.10
C ALA A 8 -24.23 -13.16 20.75
N PRO A 9 -25.57 -13.19 20.94
CA PRO A 9 -26.45 -12.10 20.55
C PRO A 9 -26.02 -10.72 21.06
N GLU A 10 -25.48 -10.66 22.28
CA GLU A 10 -25.05 -9.44 22.96
C GLU A 10 -23.75 -8.84 22.37
N GLU A 11 -22.91 -9.67 21.77
CA GLU A 11 -21.68 -9.23 21.11
C GLU A 11 -21.91 -8.76 19.66
N ARG A 12 -23.13 -8.95 19.15
CA ARG A 12 -23.50 -8.50 17.81
C ARG A 12 -23.81 -7.01 17.83
N ARG A 13 -23.24 -6.31 16.87
CA ARG A 13 -23.47 -4.87 16.69
C ARG A 13 -24.83 -4.69 16.01
N THR A 14 -25.88 -4.44 16.80
CA THR A 14 -27.27 -4.29 16.32
C THR A 14 -27.82 -2.86 16.44
N LYS A 15 -27.14 -1.99 17.19
CA LYS A 15 -27.55 -0.60 17.41
C LYS A 15 -26.94 0.32 16.35
N VAL A 16 -27.73 1.28 15.86
CA VAL A 16 -27.35 2.26 14.85
C VAL A 16 -27.51 3.67 15.42
N CYS A 17 -26.56 4.55 15.12
CA CYS A 17 -26.63 5.98 15.44
C CYS A 17 -26.62 6.76 14.12
N TYR A 18 -27.59 7.66 13.95
CA TYR A 18 -27.66 8.54 12.80
C TYR A 18 -27.07 9.90 13.15
N ILE A 19 -26.10 10.34 12.35
CA ILE A 19 -25.53 11.69 12.43
C ILE A 19 -25.72 12.38 11.08
N ARG A 20 -25.98 13.68 11.10
CA ARG A 20 -25.99 14.50 9.90
C ARG A 20 -24.62 15.17 9.78
N LEU A 21 -24.05 15.10 8.59
CA LEU A 21 -22.76 15.67 8.25
C LEU A 21 -22.92 16.52 7.00
N THR A 22 -22.19 17.62 6.96
CA THR A 22 -21.93 18.36 5.74
C THR A 22 -20.99 17.55 4.83
N GLU A 23 -20.94 17.89 3.54
CA GLU A 23 -20.04 17.26 2.58
C GLU A 23 -18.56 17.40 2.99
N ALA A 24 -18.18 18.55 3.54
CA ALA A 24 -16.82 18.81 4.00
C ALA A 24 -16.44 17.91 5.19
N GLU A 25 -17.35 17.75 6.16
CA GLU A 25 -17.13 16.87 7.30
C GLU A 25 -17.06 15.40 6.87
N TRP A 26 -17.92 15.00 5.93
CA TRP A 26 -17.90 13.65 5.37
C TRP A 26 -16.55 13.33 4.71
N ARG A 27 -16.07 14.21 3.83
CA ARG A 27 -14.76 14.06 3.18
C ARG A 27 -13.61 14.05 4.17
N LYS A 28 -13.66 14.91 5.19
CA LYS A 28 -12.65 14.94 6.24
C LYS A 28 -12.58 13.61 7.00
N ILE A 29 -13.72 13.04 7.39
CA ILE A 29 -13.75 11.75 8.09
C ILE A 29 -13.27 10.62 7.18
N GLN A 30 -13.60 10.66 5.89
CA GLN A 30 -13.07 9.70 4.91
C GLN A 30 -11.55 9.80 4.78
N SER A 31 -11.01 11.01 4.65
CA SER A 31 -9.56 11.25 4.59
C SER A 31 -8.87 10.73 5.86
N ASP A 32 -9.38 11.11 7.04
CA ASP A 32 -8.80 10.68 8.30
C ASP A 32 -8.84 9.13 8.46
N ALA A 33 -9.88 8.47 7.93
CA ALA A 33 -9.98 7.01 7.94
C ALA A 33 -8.93 6.35 7.02
N ILE A 34 -8.72 6.92 5.83
CA ILE A 34 -7.66 6.50 4.90
C ILE A 34 -6.29 6.69 5.56
N ASP A 35 -6.06 7.84 6.19
CA ASP A 35 -4.80 8.15 6.88
C ASP A 35 -4.50 7.23 8.06
N ALA A 36 -5.54 6.81 8.79
CA ALA A 36 -5.44 5.81 9.84
C ALA A 36 -5.36 4.37 9.30
N GLY A 37 -5.53 4.16 7.99
CA GLY A 37 -5.57 2.85 7.36
C GLY A 37 -6.71 1.96 7.86
N LEU A 38 -7.85 2.56 8.23
CA LEU A 38 -9.00 1.85 8.76
C LEU A 38 -10.20 1.94 7.81
N PRO A 39 -11.03 0.89 7.71
CA PRO A 39 -12.33 1.00 7.06
C PRO A 39 -13.14 2.13 7.71
N PHE A 40 -13.86 2.91 6.90
CA PHE A 40 -14.62 4.08 7.34
C PHE A 40 -15.47 3.82 8.60
N ALA A 41 -16.25 2.73 8.60
CA ALA A 41 -17.09 2.37 9.74
C ALA A 41 -16.29 2.02 11.01
N THR A 42 -15.10 1.41 10.86
CA THR A 42 -14.19 1.11 11.96
C THR A 42 -13.58 2.39 12.52
N TYR A 43 -13.17 3.32 11.65
CA TYR A 43 -12.64 4.62 12.05
C TYR A 43 -13.68 5.45 12.83
N VAL A 44 -14.87 5.64 12.25
CA VAL A 44 -15.97 6.40 12.89
C VAL A 44 -16.32 5.81 14.25
N ARG A 45 -16.44 4.48 14.34
CA ARG A 45 -16.73 3.81 15.61
C ARG A 45 -15.63 4.02 16.64
N SER A 46 -14.37 3.93 16.24
CA SER A 46 -13.24 4.14 17.16
C SER A 46 -13.30 5.56 17.73
N ARG A 47 -13.50 6.56 16.87
CA ARG A 47 -13.65 7.96 17.28
C ARG A 47 -14.87 8.17 18.19
N ALA A 48 -16.01 7.55 17.87
CA ALA A 48 -17.22 7.63 18.68
C ALA A 48 -17.05 6.99 20.09
N LEU A 49 -16.14 6.03 20.23
CA LEU A 49 -15.77 5.41 21.50
C LEU A 49 -14.62 6.15 22.23
N GLY A 50 -14.23 7.34 21.75
CA GLY A 50 -13.11 8.10 22.33
C GLY A 50 -11.72 7.56 21.98
N ILE A 51 -11.65 6.49 21.18
CA ILE A 51 -10.39 5.94 20.71
C ILE A 51 -9.91 6.82 19.55
N LYS A 52 -8.68 7.32 19.62
CA LYS A 52 -8.03 8.04 18.53
C LYS A 52 -7.17 7.05 17.73
N PRO A 53 -7.61 6.58 16.54
CA PRO A 53 -6.75 5.76 15.70
C PRO A 53 -5.46 6.52 15.40
N ARG A 54 -4.32 5.84 15.54
CA ARG A 54 -3.04 6.40 15.16
C ARG A 54 -3.01 6.51 13.64
N VAL A 55 -2.53 7.64 13.14
CA VAL A 55 -2.23 7.80 11.71
C VAL A 55 -1.14 6.80 11.36
N LYS A 56 -1.27 6.09 10.24
CA LYS A 56 -0.22 5.20 9.78
C LYS A 56 1.07 6.00 9.56
N PRO A 57 2.22 5.53 10.06
CA PRO A 57 3.52 6.12 9.73
C PRO A 57 3.67 6.30 8.22
N GLN A 58 4.29 7.40 7.78
CA GLN A 58 4.49 7.67 6.35
C GLN A 58 5.22 6.52 5.64
N ARG A 59 6.23 5.94 6.30
CA ARG A 59 6.94 4.76 5.80
C ARG A 59 5.98 3.61 5.47
N ASP A 60 5.00 3.32 6.34
CA ASP A 60 4.04 2.23 6.12
C ASP A 60 3.10 2.54 4.94
N LYS A 61 2.65 3.79 4.82
CA LYS A 61 1.81 4.23 3.69
C LYS A 61 2.54 4.07 2.35
N VAL A 62 3.81 4.47 2.30
CA VAL A 62 4.66 4.37 1.11
C VAL A 62 4.91 2.91 0.72
N MET A 63 5.16 2.04 1.72
CA MET A 63 5.30 0.59 1.49
C MET A 63 4.00 -0.02 0.97
N ASP A 64 2.85 0.28 1.59
CA ASP A 64 1.53 -0.20 1.15
C ASP A 64 1.24 0.22 -0.30
N ALA A 65 1.54 1.48 -0.65
CA ALA A 65 1.37 2.01 -2.00
C ALA A 65 2.24 1.24 -3.02
N LEU A 66 3.52 1.01 -2.71
CA LEU A 66 4.39 0.24 -3.59
C LEU A 66 3.89 -1.20 -3.78
N LEU A 67 3.55 -1.90 -2.69
CA LEU A 67 3.08 -3.28 -2.77
C LEU A 67 1.80 -3.39 -3.61
N TYR A 68 0.91 -2.42 -3.48
CA TYR A 68 -0.27 -2.31 -4.34
C TYR A 68 0.12 -2.16 -5.82
N GLU A 69 1.01 -1.21 -6.15
CA GLU A 69 1.43 -0.99 -7.54
C GLU A 69 2.13 -2.20 -8.14
N LEU A 70 3.05 -2.85 -7.42
CA LEU A 70 3.73 -4.07 -7.88
C LEU A 70 2.73 -5.20 -8.14
N THR A 71 1.79 -5.43 -7.22
CA THR A 71 0.76 -6.48 -7.37
C THR A 71 -0.19 -6.19 -8.53
N SER A 72 -0.57 -4.92 -8.71
CA SER A 72 -1.40 -4.45 -9.82
C SER A 72 -0.69 -4.66 -11.17
N MET A 73 0.58 -4.28 -11.26
CA MET A 73 1.39 -4.51 -12.45
C MET A 73 1.51 -6.00 -12.79
N ALA A 74 1.83 -6.84 -11.81
CA ALA A 74 1.93 -8.29 -12.00
C ALA A 74 0.61 -8.89 -12.50
N THR A 75 -0.52 -8.45 -11.95
CA THR A 75 -1.87 -8.87 -12.40
C THR A 75 -2.11 -8.48 -13.86
N ASN A 76 -1.81 -7.23 -14.24
CA ASN A 76 -2.01 -6.77 -15.61
C ASN A 76 -1.06 -7.44 -16.61
N LEU A 77 0.18 -7.74 -16.20
CA LEU A 77 1.12 -8.55 -16.99
C LEU A 77 0.61 -9.98 -17.18
N GLY A 78 0.01 -10.58 -16.15
CA GLY A 78 -0.66 -11.89 -16.25
C GLY A 78 -1.82 -11.86 -17.25
N GLN A 79 -2.66 -10.83 -17.21
CA GLN A 79 -3.72 -10.64 -18.21
C GLN A 79 -3.16 -10.51 -19.64
N LEU A 80 -2.01 -9.87 -19.82
CA LEU A 80 -1.35 -9.78 -21.12
C LEU A 80 -0.90 -11.15 -21.62
N VAL A 81 -0.35 -12.01 -20.75
CA VAL A 81 -0.03 -13.42 -21.12
C VAL A 81 -1.30 -14.14 -21.58
N GLU A 82 -2.37 -14.07 -20.78
CA GLU A 82 -3.63 -14.76 -21.08
C GLU A 82 -4.28 -14.27 -22.38
N ALA A 83 -4.29 -12.96 -22.62
CA ALA A 83 -4.96 -12.36 -23.77
C ALA A 83 -4.16 -12.44 -25.07
N THR A 84 -2.83 -12.46 -25.00
CA THR A 84 -1.97 -12.41 -26.20
C THR A 84 -1.24 -13.73 -26.49
N GLY A 85 -1.11 -14.62 -25.51
CA GLY A 85 -0.25 -15.80 -25.59
C GLY A 85 1.25 -15.48 -25.60
N ASP A 86 1.63 -14.21 -25.39
CA ASP A 86 3.02 -13.77 -25.43
C ASP A 86 3.73 -14.09 -24.10
N GLU A 87 4.67 -15.04 -24.18
CA GLU A 87 5.42 -15.52 -23.01
C GLU A 87 6.39 -14.49 -22.45
N THR A 88 6.67 -13.38 -23.15
CA THR A 88 7.58 -12.34 -22.66
C THR A 88 7.07 -11.63 -21.40
N TYR A 89 5.75 -11.55 -21.19
CA TYR A 89 5.17 -10.91 -20.00
C TYR A 89 5.26 -11.80 -18.75
N GLY A 90 5.30 -13.13 -18.90
CA GLY A 90 5.26 -14.08 -17.78
C GLY A 90 6.43 -13.91 -16.80
N PRO A 91 7.70 -13.88 -17.25
CA PRO A 91 8.84 -13.62 -16.40
C PRO A 91 8.72 -12.30 -15.63
N TRP A 92 8.17 -11.26 -16.25
CA TRP A 92 7.96 -9.96 -15.61
C TRP A 92 6.86 -10.02 -14.54
N ALA A 93 5.74 -10.70 -14.80
CA ALA A 93 4.70 -10.88 -13.80
C ALA A 93 5.24 -11.58 -12.54
N ASN A 94 6.03 -12.64 -12.73
CA ASN A 94 6.65 -13.39 -11.65
C ASN A 94 7.70 -12.55 -10.88
N TYR A 95 8.51 -11.79 -11.61
CA TYR A 95 9.52 -10.92 -11.00
C TYR A 95 8.86 -9.80 -10.17
N VAL A 96 7.92 -9.06 -10.74
CA VAL A 96 7.31 -7.89 -10.09
C VAL A 96 6.39 -8.32 -8.94
N GLY A 97 5.54 -9.32 -9.15
CA GLY A 97 4.55 -9.76 -8.15
C GLY A 97 5.05 -10.80 -7.14
N GLY A 98 6.21 -11.41 -7.40
CA GLY A 98 6.79 -12.44 -6.54
C GLY A 98 8.13 -12.01 -5.97
N GLU A 99 9.18 -12.03 -6.80
CA GLU A 99 10.56 -11.81 -6.35
C GLU A 99 10.77 -10.42 -5.73
N LEU A 100 10.35 -9.37 -6.43
CA LEU A 100 10.54 -7.99 -5.98
C LEU A 100 9.66 -7.68 -4.77
N VAL A 101 8.39 -8.10 -4.77
CA VAL A 101 7.50 -7.99 -3.60
C VAL A 101 8.16 -8.63 -2.38
N ASN A 102 8.57 -9.89 -2.46
CA ASN A 102 9.18 -10.60 -1.32
C ASN A 102 10.46 -9.93 -0.81
N ARG A 103 11.24 -9.32 -1.69
CA ARG A 103 12.48 -8.62 -1.32
C ARG A 103 12.25 -7.24 -0.71
N VAL A 104 11.14 -6.60 -1.01
CA VAL A 104 10.79 -5.28 -0.49
C VAL A 104 9.93 -5.39 0.76
N THR A 105 9.16 -6.47 0.93
CA THR A 105 8.44 -6.75 2.18
C THR A 105 9.40 -6.63 3.36
N ASP A 106 9.02 -5.81 4.34
CA ASP A 106 9.79 -5.47 5.55
C ASP A 106 11.06 -4.61 5.36
N ARG A 107 11.37 -4.14 4.15
CA ARG A 107 12.46 -3.18 3.88
C ARG A 107 12.01 -1.73 4.06
N PHE A 108 11.58 -1.38 5.27
CA PHE A 108 11.17 -0.01 5.61
C PHE A 108 12.31 1.02 5.46
N ASP A 109 13.56 0.57 5.47
CA ASP A 109 14.74 1.40 5.15
C ASP A 109 14.71 1.98 3.73
N LEU A 110 13.93 1.37 2.83
CA LEU A 110 13.76 1.84 1.46
C LEU A 110 12.69 2.92 1.30
N ALA A 111 11.94 3.27 2.35
CA ALA A 111 10.83 4.22 2.24
C ALA A 111 11.20 5.55 1.53
N PRO A 112 12.36 6.21 1.80
CA PRO A 112 12.74 7.44 1.10
C PRO A 112 13.04 7.23 -0.39
N LEU A 113 13.58 6.06 -0.76
CA LEU A 113 13.76 5.68 -2.15
C LEU A 113 12.40 5.48 -2.82
N ILE A 114 11.51 4.73 -2.18
CA ILE A 114 10.19 4.42 -2.72
C ILE A 114 9.39 5.70 -2.92
N GLU A 115 9.37 6.60 -1.94
CA GLU A 115 8.65 7.87 -2.01
C GLU A 115 9.09 8.73 -3.21
N ARG A 116 10.38 8.68 -3.58
CA ARG A 116 10.88 9.37 -4.77
C ARG A 116 10.48 8.70 -6.08
N GLU A 117 10.46 7.37 -6.12
CA GLU A 117 10.24 6.62 -7.37
C GLU A 117 8.76 6.26 -7.61
N ILE A 118 7.87 6.38 -6.60
CA ILE A 118 6.50 5.84 -6.64
C ILE A 118 5.65 6.45 -7.77
N GLU A 119 5.82 7.73 -8.10
CA GLU A 119 5.10 8.36 -9.20
C GLU A 119 5.49 7.77 -10.56
N ALA A 120 6.79 7.51 -10.77
CA ALA A 120 7.27 6.87 -11.99
C ALA A 120 6.78 5.41 -12.10
N ILE A 121 6.75 4.69 -10.97
CA ILE A 121 6.23 3.32 -10.87
C ILE A 121 4.72 3.28 -11.20
N ASN A 122 3.94 4.19 -10.62
CA ASN A 122 2.52 4.30 -10.92
C ASN A 122 2.29 4.64 -12.41
N GLY A 123 3.08 5.57 -12.96
CA GLY A 123 3.01 5.95 -14.38
C GLY A 123 3.21 4.77 -15.33
N ILE A 124 4.20 3.92 -15.09
CA ILE A 124 4.38 2.71 -15.91
C ILE A 124 3.29 1.66 -15.64
N GLY A 125 2.78 1.54 -14.41
CA GLY A 125 1.63 0.70 -14.08
C GLY A 125 0.37 1.07 -14.87
N HIS A 126 0.12 2.37 -15.07
CA HIS A 126 -0.96 2.84 -15.93
C HIS A 126 -0.78 2.47 -17.40
N ALA A 127 0.43 2.55 -17.94
CA ALA A 127 0.72 2.13 -19.32
C ALA A 127 0.47 0.62 -19.51
N ILE A 128 0.92 -0.21 -18.57
CA ILE A 128 0.70 -1.67 -18.59
C ILE A 128 -0.80 -1.99 -18.51
N ASN A 129 -1.54 -1.35 -17.60
CA ASN A 129 -3.00 -1.51 -17.49
C ASN A 129 -3.72 -1.10 -18.79
N ALA A 130 -3.31 0.00 -19.42
CA ALA A 130 -3.88 0.42 -20.70
C ALA A 130 -3.61 -0.62 -21.80
N MET A 131 -2.42 -1.22 -21.83
CA MET A 131 -2.08 -2.32 -22.73
C MET A 131 -2.92 -3.57 -22.47
N ALA A 132 -3.05 -3.99 -21.20
CA ALA A 132 -3.86 -5.14 -20.80
C ALA A 132 -5.34 -4.95 -21.19
N ARG A 133 -5.90 -3.75 -20.98
CA ARG A 133 -7.26 -3.43 -21.45
C ARG A 133 -7.40 -3.53 -22.97
N ARG A 134 -6.41 -3.06 -23.74
CA ARG A 134 -6.41 -3.20 -25.21
C ARG A 134 -6.42 -4.69 -25.60
N ALA A 135 -5.55 -5.49 -25.02
CA ALA A 135 -5.46 -6.92 -25.29
C ALA A 135 -6.75 -7.67 -24.93
N ASN A 136 -7.35 -7.36 -23.78
CA ASN A 136 -8.63 -7.94 -23.35
C ASN A 136 -9.81 -7.60 -24.28
N MET A 137 -9.72 -6.49 -25.02
CA MET A 137 -10.69 -6.15 -26.07
C MET A 137 -10.38 -6.84 -27.42
N GLY A 138 -9.44 -7.78 -27.45
CA GLY A 138 -8.99 -8.48 -28.67
C GLY A 138 -8.15 -7.61 -29.60
N LYS A 139 -7.65 -6.44 -29.15
CA LYS A 139 -6.76 -5.62 -29.96
C LYS A 139 -5.35 -6.21 -29.93
N GLN A 140 -4.76 -6.34 -31.11
CA GLN A 140 -3.37 -6.76 -31.25
C GLN A 140 -2.45 -5.68 -30.64
N ILE A 141 -1.47 -6.13 -29.85
CA ILE A 141 -0.43 -5.28 -29.27
C ILE A 141 0.76 -5.30 -30.22
N ASP A 142 1.24 -4.12 -30.61
CA ASP A 142 2.45 -3.99 -31.42
C ASP A 142 3.66 -4.49 -30.61
N PRO A 143 4.47 -5.42 -31.13
CA PRO A 143 5.72 -5.84 -30.49
C PRO A 143 6.64 -4.66 -30.10
N ALA A 144 6.67 -3.57 -30.89
CA ALA A 144 7.44 -2.37 -30.57
C ALA A 144 6.90 -1.66 -29.32
N ASP A 145 5.58 -1.46 -29.22
CA ASP A 145 4.90 -0.89 -28.04
C ASP A 145 5.19 -1.74 -26.78
N ARG A 146 5.14 -3.06 -26.93
CA ARG A 146 5.46 -4.01 -25.85
C ARG A 146 6.89 -3.81 -25.38
N ASP A 147 7.85 -3.90 -26.30
CA ASP A 147 9.28 -3.88 -25.97
C ASP A 147 9.70 -2.53 -25.37
N GLU A 148 9.14 -1.44 -25.87
CA GLU A 148 9.31 -0.10 -25.29
C GLU A 148 8.78 -0.06 -23.86
N THR A 149 7.55 -0.51 -23.63
CA THR A 149 6.92 -0.51 -22.29
C THR A 149 7.72 -1.35 -21.30
N LEU A 150 8.15 -2.55 -21.69
CA LEU A 150 8.96 -3.42 -20.83
C LEU A 150 10.36 -2.82 -20.56
N THR A 151 10.93 -2.13 -21.53
CA THR A 151 12.21 -1.40 -21.36
C THR A 151 12.06 -0.25 -20.37
N ILE A 152 11.00 0.54 -20.47
CA ILE A 152 10.71 1.63 -19.53
C ILE A 152 10.45 1.06 -18.13
N MET A 153 9.66 0.00 -18.01
CA MET A 153 9.40 -0.67 -16.73
C MET A 153 10.69 -1.14 -16.07
N ARG A 154 11.58 -1.80 -16.83
CA ARG A 154 12.90 -2.19 -16.33
C ARG A 154 13.66 -0.99 -15.76
N ARG A 155 13.70 0.12 -16.50
CA ARG A 155 14.41 1.34 -16.08
C ARG A 155 13.82 1.96 -14.82
N VAL A 156 12.48 1.99 -14.71
CA VAL A 156 11.77 2.55 -13.56
C VAL A 156 11.95 1.69 -12.31
N LEU A 157 12.00 0.36 -12.46
CA LEU A 157 12.18 -0.56 -11.33
C LEU A 157 13.66 -0.79 -10.95
N ASP A 158 14.61 -0.35 -11.78
CA ASP A 158 16.05 -0.55 -11.57
C ASP A 158 16.57 0.03 -10.23
N PRO A 159 16.17 1.24 -9.77
CA PRO A 159 16.57 1.74 -8.46
C PRO A 159 16.15 0.82 -7.31
N LEU A 160 14.92 0.30 -7.35
CA LEU A 160 14.43 -0.65 -6.35
C LEU A 160 15.17 -1.98 -6.44
N HIS A 161 15.36 -2.52 -7.65
CA HIS A 161 16.11 -3.75 -7.88
C HIS A 161 17.53 -3.69 -7.28
N LYS A 162 18.23 -2.58 -7.52
CA LYS A 162 19.58 -2.34 -6.96
C LYS A 162 19.57 -2.18 -5.46
N ALA A 163 18.54 -1.57 -4.88
CA ALA A 163 18.45 -1.33 -3.46
C ALA A 163 18.15 -2.61 -2.67
N VAL A 164 17.30 -3.49 -3.20
CA VAL A 164 17.00 -4.78 -2.55
C VAL A 164 18.15 -5.78 -2.64
N ALA A 165 19.03 -5.64 -3.63
CA ALA A 165 20.25 -6.44 -3.74
C ALA A 165 21.31 -6.09 -2.67
N LYS A 166 21.19 -4.92 -2.02
CA LYS A 166 22.10 -4.48 -0.94
C LYS A 166 21.54 -4.91 0.42
N LYS A 167 22.46 -5.14 1.38
CA LYS A 167 22.10 -5.41 2.79
C LYS A 167 21.28 -4.23 3.38
N PRO A 168 20.35 -4.49 4.31
CA PRO A 168 19.57 -3.43 4.96
C PRO A 168 20.50 -2.41 5.62
N VAL A 169 20.22 -1.12 5.42
CA VAL A 169 20.89 -0.07 6.18
C VAL A 169 20.26 -0.07 7.57
N GLN A 170 21.07 -0.24 8.63
CA GLN A 170 20.59 -0.02 9.99
C GLN A 170 20.26 1.46 10.11
N ILE A 171 18.97 1.77 10.22
CA ILE A 171 18.52 3.10 10.63
C ILE A 171 18.46 3.02 12.14
N ASP A 172 19.42 3.64 12.81
CA ASP A 172 19.35 3.86 14.26
C ASP A 172 18.06 4.65 14.50
N GLU A 173 17.08 4.02 15.16
CA GLU A 173 15.91 4.75 15.65
C GLU A 173 16.42 5.77 16.68
N ASP A 174 16.19 7.06 16.41
CA ASP A 174 16.44 8.13 17.38
C ASP A 174 15.78 7.71 18.72
N PRO A 175 16.51 7.73 19.85
CA PRO A 175 15.91 7.47 21.14
C PRO A 175 15.06 8.69 21.48
N ASP A 176 13.79 8.64 21.10
CA ASP A 176 12.83 9.64 21.54
C ASP A 176 12.82 9.61 23.07
N THR A 177 13.40 10.67 23.60
CA THR A 177 13.80 10.83 24.97
C THR A 177 12.53 11.12 25.74
N ASP A 178 11.96 10.10 26.37
CA ASP A 178 10.90 10.26 27.35
C ASP A 178 11.53 10.80 28.66
N ALA A 179 12.10 12.00 28.59
CA ALA A 179 12.45 12.79 29.76
C ALA A 179 11.18 13.49 30.23
N SER A 180 10.37 12.77 31.00
CA SER A 180 9.44 13.41 31.93
C SER A 180 10.25 14.34 32.85
N PRO A 181 9.89 15.63 33.00
CA PRO A 181 10.49 16.45 34.04
C PRO A 181 10.01 15.92 35.39
N ASP A 182 10.97 15.41 36.16
CA ASP A 182 10.84 15.17 37.59
C ASP A 182 10.68 16.53 38.29
N GLU A 183 9.45 16.99 38.48
CA GLU A 183 9.16 18.09 39.40
C GLU A 183 9.09 17.54 40.82
N GLY A 184 10.25 17.52 41.46
CA GLY A 184 10.36 17.44 42.91
C GLY A 184 9.81 18.71 43.57
N GLY A 185 8.97 18.52 44.59
CA GLY A 185 8.58 19.56 45.52
C GLY A 185 8.05 18.95 46.82
N GLY A 186 8.86 19.00 47.88
CA GLY A 186 8.42 18.86 49.27
C GLY A 186 7.32 19.88 49.61
N ASP A 187 6.51 19.69 50.64
CA ASP A 187 6.99 19.70 52.01
C ASP A 187 6.18 18.80 52.95
N ALA A 188 6.91 18.27 53.92
CA ALA A 188 6.37 17.85 55.20
C ALA A 188 6.21 19.09 56.10
N LEU A 189 5.02 19.28 56.65
CA LEU A 189 4.71 19.59 58.07
C LEU A 189 3.19 19.68 58.25
#